data_AF-A0A938J8Z8-F1
#
_entry.id   AF-A0A938J8Z8-F1
#
_cell.length_a   1.000
_cell.length_b   1.000
_cell.length_c   1.000
_cell.angle_alpha   90.00
_cell.angle_beta   90.00
_cell.angle_gamma   90.00
#
_symmetry.space_group_name_H-M   'P 1'
#
loop_
_entity.id
_entity.type
_entity.pdbx_description
1 polymer ?
#
loop_
_entity_poly.entity_id
_entity_poly.type
_entity_poly.pdbx_seq_one_letter_code
_entity_poly.pdbx_strand_id
1 'polypeptide(L)'
;MAYEFVPLPAVPPRRVRREETTLSRSVAGTLSGRLDLEVSTEQPIHVGSGSKSVRPGPPRRVVRDHARVNGSLGIPGSSFRGVVRSLFEAITLSCAGRLPSISRRGEVSQTYGRVFARFSRTVENNPALENCSREQVCPACALFGTTGRRGRLSFDDLEAVPGVEPTIVAVPAEFGPRVHHLGTFLVDRRDEVTATGTVTDLHGRKFYVGARRGTTNDREQLVEAIPEGKKLLGDIAFHNLTPAELGGLLTALGLAPSPGLAPSPGRPLKVGASKGSGLGRMRTTLLGVELSSQEGQPDAAPWRAAFETSDDRFPEGEERLLAIHRENT
;
A
#
# COMPACT_ATOMS: atom_id res chain seq x y z
N MET A 1 2.96 -17.01 8.95
CA MET A 1 3.69 -15.73 9.17
C MET A 1 2.66 -14.60 9.31
N ALA A 2 3.02 -13.41 9.80
CA ALA A 2 2.08 -12.27 9.91
C ALA A 2 1.90 -11.49 8.59
N TYR A 3 2.54 -11.96 7.51
CA TYR A 3 2.49 -11.41 6.18
C TYR A 3 2.79 -12.49 5.16
N GLU A 4 2.38 -12.23 3.93
CA GLU A 4 2.61 -13.02 2.72
C GLU A 4 3.10 -12.10 1.60
N PHE A 5 3.45 -12.69 0.47
CA PHE A 5 4.01 -11.96 -0.66
C PHE A 5 3.20 -12.16 -1.93
N VAL A 6 3.06 -11.06 -2.68
CA VAL A 6 2.59 -11.05 -4.07
C VAL A 6 3.82 -11.00 -4.96
N PRO A 7 3.96 -11.89 -5.97
CA PRO A 7 5.15 -11.93 -6.82
C PRO A 7 5.38 -10.61 -7.58
N LEU A 8 6.63 -10.41 -8.03
CA LEU A 8 6.94 -9.35 -8.97
C LEU A 8 6.66 -9.82 -10.40
N PRO A 9 6.14 -8.97 -11.29
CA PRO A 9 6.00 -9.31 -12.69
C PRO A 9 7.32 -9.76 -13.33
N ALA A 10 7.31 -10.89 -14.03
CA ALA A 10 8.44 -11.37 -14.81
C ALA A 10 8.55 -10.69 -16.18
N VAL A 11 7.57 -9.87 -16.56
CA VAL A 11 7.53 -9.10 -17.81
C VAL A 11 7.68 -7.61 -17.51
N PRO A 12 8.32 -6.84 -18.39
CA PRO A 12 8.45 -5.39 -18.21
C PRO A 12 7.07 -4.72 -18.28
N PRO A 13 6.83 -3.68 -17.46
CA PRO A 13 5.58 -2.94 -17.52
C PRO A 13 5.51 -2.08 -18.78
N ARG A 14 4.30 -1.87 -19.31
CA ARG A 14 4.08 -0.84 -20.34
C ARG A 14 4.55 0.51 -19.82
N ARG A 15 5.21 1.27 -20.69
CA ARG A 15 5.78 2.57 -20.35
C ARG A 15 4.88 3.70 -20.85
N VAL A 16 4.02 4.19 -19.96
CA VAL A 16 3.13 5.33 -20.19
C VAL A 16 3.93 6.61 -20.40
N ARG A 17 3.76 7.23 -21.56
CA ARG A 17 4.45 8.46 -21.93
C ARG A 17 3.88 9.65 -21.19
N ARG A 18 4.67 10.71 -21.06
CA ARG A 18 4.26 11.95 -20.40
C ARG A 18 3.05 12.61 -21.06
N GLU A 19 2.98 12.53 -22.38
CA GLU A 19 1.88 13.07 -23.18
C GLU A 19 0.53 12.39 -22.90
N GLU A 20 0.53 11.10 -22.56
CA GLU A 20 -0.65 10.32 -22.19
C GLU A 20 -1.21 10.73 -20.81
N THR A 21 -0.40 11.36 -19.94
CA THR A 21 -0.80 11.70 -18.57
C THR A 21 -0.89 13.21 -18.34
N THR A 22 -1.30 13.96 -19.36
CA THR A 22 -1.45 15.42 -19.23
C THR A 22 -2.52 15.79 -18.20
N LEU A 23 -2.27 16.86 -17.45
CA LEU A 23 -3.20 17.45 -16.47
C LEU A 23 -3.70 18.83 -16.90
N SER A 24 -3.17 19.39 -17.99
CA SER A 24 -3.48 20.76 -18.42
C SER A 24 -4.75 20.87 -19.27
N ARG A 25 -5.31 19.74 -19.71
CA ARG A 25 -6.51 19.67 -20.54
C ARG A 25 -7.19 18.32 -20.34
N SER A 26 -8.48 18.25 -20.66
CA SER A 26 -9.19 16.98 -20.79
C SER A 26 -8.68 16.17 -21.99
N VAL A 27 -8.71 14.85 -21.88
CA VAL A 27 -8.32 13.93 -22.96
C VAL A 27 -9.55 13.11 -23.38
N ALA A 28 -9.81 13.01 -24.68
CA ALA A 28 -10.90 12.20 -25.23
C ALA A 28 -10.79 10.74 -24.77
N GLY A 29 -11.94 10.09 -24.51
CA GLY A 29 -12.00 8.73 -23.97
C GLY A 29 -11.50 8.55 -22.53
N THR A 30 -11.29 9.63 -21.78
CA THR A 30 -10.89 9.58 -20.36
C THR A 30 -11.90 10.25 -19.42
N LEU A 31 -11.81 9.91 -18.14
CA LEU A 31 -12.71 10.32 -17.08
C LEU A 31 -11.95 11.17 -16.04
N SER A 32 -12.57 12.25 -15.61
CA SER A 32 -12.13 13.04 -14.45
C SER A 32 -13.27 13.15 -13.46
N GLY A 33 -12.96 13.23 -12.17
CA GLY A 33 -14.01 13.16 -11.17
C GLY A 33 -13.54 13.05 -9.74
N ARG A 34 -14.49 12.68 -8.88
CA ARG A 34 -14.31 12.54 -7.43
C ARG A 34 -15.01 11.27 -6.94
N LEU A 35 -14.34 10.52 -6.07
CA LEU A 35 -14.90 9.36 -5.37
C LEU A 35 -15.12 9.74 -3.92
N ASP A 36 -16.37 9.78 -3.47
CA ASP A 36 -16.70 9.99 -2.06
C ASP A 36 -16.64 8.65 -1.32
N LEU A 37 -15.87 8.60 -0.23
CA LEU A 37 -15.57 7.36 0.47
C LEU A 37 -15.96 7.44 1.95
N GLU A 38 -16.50 6.32 2.44
CA GLU A 38 -16.52 6.00 3.86
C GLU A 38 -15.52 4.86 4.12
N VAL A 39 -14.71 5.00 5.16
CA VAL A 39 -13.83 3.94 5.65
C VAL A 39 -14.27 3.52 7.04
N SER A 40 -14.60 2.24 7.20
CA SER A 40 -14.93 1.64 8.50
C SER A 40 -13.74 0.90 9.10
N THR A 41 -13.47 1.11 10.38
CA THR A 41 -12.39 0.42 11.11
C THR A 41 -12.87 -0.93 11.62
N GLU A 42 -12.29 -2.03 11.13
CA GLU A 42 -12.59 -3.39 11.63
C GLU A 42 -11.58 -3.85 12.69
N GLN A 43 -10.49 -3.11 12.85
CA GLN A 43 -9.51 -3.24 13.93
C GLN A 43 -9.06 -1.83 14.33
N PRO A 44 -8.51 -1.63 15.54
CA PRO A 44 -7.91 -0.36 15.89
C PRO A 44 -6.83 0.06 14.87
N ILE A 45 -6.80 1.33 14.50
CA ILE A 45 -5.87 1.85 13.49
C ILE A 45 -4.93 2.84 14.13
N HIS A 46 -3.62 2.55 14.07
CA HIS A 46 -2.57 3.49 14.44
C HIS A 46 -1.79 3.94 13.20
N VAL A 47 -1.84 5.23 12.92
CA VAL A 47 -0.95 5.93 11.98
C VAL A 47 -0.15 6.92 12.81
N GLY A 48 1.14 6.68 12.98
CA GLY A 48 1.97 7.49 13.89
C GLY A 48 2.14 8.92 13.39
N SER A 49 2.00 9.90 14.29
CA SER A 49 2.30 11.31 13.99
C SER A 49 3.80 11.63 14.00
N GLY A 50 4.62 10.71 14.52
CA GLY A 50 6.03 10.95 14.84
C GLY A 50 6.27 11.46 16.27
N SER A 51 5.22 11.89 16.97
CA SER A 51 5.28 12.38 18.34
C SER A 51 4.98 11.29 19.38
N LYS A 52 5.36 11.57 20.63
CA LYS A 52 5.03 10.76 21.80
C LYS A 52 4.54 11.67 22.91
N SER A 53 3.51 11.24 23.62
CA SER A 53 2.99 11.91 24.80
C SER A 53 3.17 11.05 26.05
N VAL A 54 3.24 11.70 27.21
CA VAL A 54 3.24 11.02 28.51
C VAL A 54 1.82 11.10 29.07
N ARG A 55 1.18 9.95 29.23
CA ARG A 55 -0.14 9.88 29.89
C ARG A 55 0.05 9.93 31.41
N PRO A 56 -0.67 10.83 32.12
CA PRO A 56 -0.60 10.93 33.57
C PRO A 56 -1.23 9.69 34.24
N GLY A 57 -0.76 9.36 35.45
CA GLY A 57 -1.20 8.21 36.24
C GLY A 57 -0.01 7.43 36.84
N PRO A 58 -0.22 6.60 37.88
CA PRO A 58 0.78 5.67 38.37
C PRO A 58 0.57 4.25 37.76
N PRO A 59 1.52 3.71 36.96
CA PRO A 59 2.75 4.33 36.46
C PRO A 59 2.47 5.27 35.28
N ARG A 60 3.35 6.28 35.10
CA ARG A 60 3.32 7.15 33.92
C ARG A 60 3.66 6.32 32.69
N ARG A 61 2.94 6.54 31.59
CA ARG A 61 3.07 5.74 30.38
C ARG A 61 3.42 6.61 29.19
N VAL A 62 4.46 6.24 28.45
CA VAL A 62 4.79 6.87 27.18
C VAL A 62 3.95 6.23 26.09
N VAL A 63 3.20 7.04 25.36
CA VAL A 63 2.30 6.62 24.28
C VAL A 63 2.76 7.28 22.98
N ARG A 64 2.79 6.53 21.88
CA ARG A 64 2.98 7.11 20.55
C ARG A 64 1.67 7.71 20.07
N ASP A 65 1.70 8.97 19.66
CA ASP A 65 0.48 9.69 19.29
C ASP A 65 0.01 9.28 17.89
N HIS A 66 -1.30 9.24 17.72
CA HIS A 66 -1.94 9.01 16.43
C HIS A 66 -1.94 10.31 15.61
N ALA A 67 -1.88 10.18 14.29
CA ALA A 67 -1.96 11.29 13.36
C ALA A 67 -3.29 12.04 13.51
N ARG A 68 -3.23 13.37 13.42
CA ARG A 68 -4.42 14.23 13.47
C ARG A 68 -4.69 14.85 12.11
N VAL A 69 -5.96 14.96 11.77
CA VAL A 69 -6.50 15.62 10.58
C VAL A 69 -7.45 16.68 11.10
N ASN A 70 -7.20 17.95 10.80
CA ASN A 70 -8.00 19.08 11.31
C ASN A 70 -8.17 19.10 12.85
N GLY A 71 -7.20 18.54 13.59
CA GLY A 71 -7.25 18.40 15.05
C GLY A 71 -7.98 17.14 15.55
N SER A 72 -8.75 16.47 14.70
CA SER A 72 -9.46 15.22 14.98
C SER A 72 -8.58 13.99 14.73
N LEU A 73 -8.99 12.82 15.21
CA LEU A 73 -8.40 11.55 14.74
C LEU A 73 -8.67 11.37 13.25
N GLY A 74 -7.66 10.96 12.49
CA GLY A 74 -7.83 10.71 11.07
C GLY A 74 -6.72 9.87 10.47
N ILE A 75 -6.83 9.56 9.19
CA ILE A 75 -5.79 8.91 8.40
C ILE A 75 -5.34 9.92 7.34
N PRO A 76 -4.08 10.39 7.37
CA PRO A 76 -3.59 11.29 6.34
C PRO A 76 -3.74 10.70 4.94
N GLY A 77 -4.12 11.52 3.97
CA GLY A 77 -4.34 11.14 2.57
C GLY A 77 -3.07 10.54 1.97
N SER A 78 -1.89 10.98 2.39
CA SER A 78 -0.60 10.37 2.02
C SER A 78 -0.45 8.91 2.48
N SER A 79 -0.94 8.58 3.68
CA SER A 79 -0.93 7.22 4.22
C SER A 79 -1.93 6.33 3.50
N PHE A 80 -3.13 6.84 3.25
CA PHE A 80 -4.16 6.11 2.51
C PHE A 80 -3.73 5.89 1.05
N ARG A 81 -3.23 6.93 0.39
CA ARG A 81 -2.61 6.85 -0.95
C ARG A 81 -1.52 5.81 -1.04
N GLY A 82 -0.66 5.70 -0.01
CA GLY A 82 0.39 4.69 0.05
C GLY A 82 -0.17 3.26 0.04
N VAL A 83 -1.23 3.00 0.81
CA VAL A 83 -1.91 1.70 0.84
C VAL A 83 -2.51 1.37 -0.52
N VAL A 84 -3.29 2.29 -1.08
CA VAL A 84 -3.96 2.08 -2.37
C VAL A 84 -2.93 1.93 -3.50
N ARG A 85 -1.86 2.71 -3.48
CA ARG A 85 -0.73 2.57 -4.42
C ARG A 85 -0.11 1.18 -4.35
N SER A 86 0.21 0.68 -3.16
CA SER A 86 0.83 -0.65 -3.03
C SER A 86 -0.09 -1.76 -3.55
N LEU A 87 -1.39 -1.67 -3.29
CA LEU A 87 -2.38 -2.61 -3.82
C LEU A 87 -2.47 -2.51 -5.35
N PHE A 88 -2.51 -1.28 -5.89
CA PHE A 88 -2.52 -1.05 -7.34
C PHE A 88 -1.26 -1.61 -8.01
N GLU A 89 -0.08 -1.41 -7.42
CA GLU A 89 1.19 -1.98 -7.89
C GLU A 89 1.23 -3.51 -7.85
N ALA A 90 0.43 -4.15 -6.99
CA ALA A 90 0.33 -5.60 -6.88
C ALA A 90 -0.62 -6.21 -7.92
N ILE A 91 -1.63 -5.47 -8.37
CA ILE A 91 -2.61 -5.94 -9.37
C ILE A 91 -2.31 -5.45 -10.80
N THR A 92 -1.25 -4.67 -10.98
CA THR A 92 -0.83 -4.15 -12.29
C THR A 92 0.63 -4.49 -12.57
N LEU A 93 0.99 -4.50 -13.86
CA LEU A 93 2.38 -4.55 -14.30
C LEU A 93 3.04 -3.22 -13.95
N SER A 94 3.54 -3.10 -12.72
CA SER A 94 4.14 -1.88 -12.18
C SER A 94 5.55 -2.14 -11.66
N CYS A 95 6.41 -1.12 -11.74
CA CYS A 95 7.76 -1.22 -11.18
C CYS A 95 7.71 -1.32 -9.64
N ALA A 96 8.72 -1.97 -9.05
CA ALA A 96 9.01 -1.97 -7.62
C ALA A 96 10.15 -1.01 -7.25
N GLY A 97 10.67 -0.26 -8.24
CA GLY A 97 11.78 0.68 -8.08
C GLY A 97 13.15 -0.01 -8.02
N ARG A 98 14.22 0.80 -8.01
CA ARG A 98 15.57 0.28 -7.88
C ARG A 98 15.76 -0.40 -6.53
N LEU A 99 16.43 -1.55 -6.53
CA LEU A 99 17.00 -2.08 -5.30
C LEU A 99 17.89 -1.01 -4.66
N PRO A 100 17.78 -0.78 -3.34
CA PRO A 100 18.77 0.06 -2.68
C PRO A 100 20.16 -0.50 -2.94
N SER A 101 21.18 0.36 -3.04
CA SER A 101 22.57 -0.08 -3.04
C SER A 101 22.86 -0.78 -1.70
N ILE A 102 22.60 -2.08 -1.61
CA ILE A 102 22.85 -2.86 -0.40
C ILE A 102 24.30 -3.33 -0.47
N SER A 103 25.19 -2.49 0.05
CA SER A 103 26.54 -2.86 0.43
C SER A 103 26.71 -2.69 1.93
N ARG A 104 25.82 -3.30 2.73
CA ARG A 104 25.94 -3.26 4.18
C ARG A 104 26.98 -4.29 4.63
N ARG A 105 28.15 -3.83 5.11
CA ARG A 105 28.96 -4.59 6.08
C ARG A 105 28.23 -4.49 7.42
N GLY A 106 27.61 -5.57 7.87
CA GLY A 106 26.89 -5.59 9.13
C GLY A 106 26.34 -6.96 9.46
N GLU A 107 26.05 -7.20 10.72
CA GLU A 107 25.41 -8.44 11.17
C GLU A 107 24.04 -8.59 10.50
N VAL A 108 23.90 -9.53 9.56
CA VAL A 108 22.66 -9.71 8.79
C VAL A 108 21.56 -10.31 9.68
N SER A 109 21.96 -11.11 10.67
CA SER A 109 21.22 -11.49 11.87
C SER A 109 22.16 -12.18 12.87
N GLN A 110 21.69 -12.39 14.11
CA GLN A 110 22.37 -13.25 15.11
C GLN A 110 22.67 -14.66 14.57
N THR A 111 21.88 -15.16 13.61
CA THR A 111 22.04 -16.49 13.01
C THR A 111 23.23 -16.56 12.04
N TYR A 112 23.52 -15.46 11.33
CA TYR A 112 24.52 -15.45 10.26
C TYR A 112 25.81 -14.73 10.63
N GLY A 113 25.84 -13.94 11.71
CA GLY A 113 26.99 -13.11 12.08
C GLY A 113 27.21 -11.97 11.08
N ARG A 114 28.43 -11.42 11.06
CA ARG A 114 28.81 -10.32 10.16
C ARG A 114 29.01 -10.86 8.75
N VAL A 115 28.09 -10.52 7.85
CA VAL A 115 28.08 -10.99 6.46
C VAL A 115 27.86 -9.80 5.54
N PHE A 116 28.62 -9.71 4.45
CA PHE A 116 28.30 -8.74 3.40
C PHE A 116 27.15 -9.29 2.55
N ALA A 117 26.02 -8.59 2.52
CA ALA A 117 24.87 -9.00 1.71
C ALA A 117 24.88 -8.31 0.34
N ARG A 118 24.63 -9.06 -0.73
CA ARG A 118 24.46 -8.57 -2.10
C ARG A 118 23.26 -9.22 -2.80
N PHE A 119 22.86 -8.67 -3.93
CA PHE A 119 21.89 -9.29 -4.82
C PHE A 119 22.60 -10.11 -5.91
N SER A 120 21.96 -11.16 -6.39
CA SER A 120 22.39 -11.88 -7.58
C SER A 120 22.04 -11.10 -8.86
N ARG A 121 22.72 -11.40 -9.97
CA ARG A 121 22.38 -10.82 -11.28
C ARG A 121 20.94 -11.12 -11.69
N THR A 122 20.42 -12.30 -11.35
CA THR A 122 19.02 -12.67 -11.62
C THR A 122 18.06 -11.70 -10.94
N VAL A 123 18.33 -11.36 -9.69
CA VAL A 123 17.52 -10.38 -8.94
C VAL A 123 17.70 -8.98 -9.53
N GLU A 124 18.93 -8.56 -9.80
CA GLU A 124 19.22 -7.23 -10.37
C GLU A 124 18.57 -7.01 -11.75
N ASN A 125 18.43 -8.07 -12.54
CA ASN A 125 17.86 -8.03 -13.88
C ASN A 125 16.34 -8.25 -13.92
N ASN A 126 15.66 -8.33 -12.76
CA ASN A 126 14.21 -8.49 -12.75
C ASN A 126 13.53 -7.25 -13.40
N PRO A 127 12.66 -7.42 -14.41
CA PRO A 127 12.05 -6.30 -15.14
C PRO A 127 11.24 -5.34 -14.27
N ALA A 128 10.66 -5.82 -13.16
CA ALA A 128 9.94 -4.96 -12.22
C ALA A 128 10.88 -3.99 -11.48
N LEU A 129 12.19 -4.25 -11.43
CA LEU A 129 13.18 -3.38 -10.77
C LEU A 129 13.75 -2.31 -11.71
N GLU A 130 13.37 -2.34 -12.99
CA GLU A 130 13.68 -1.27 -13.93
C GLU A 130 13.00 0.04 -13.53
N ASN A 131 13.80 1.11 -13.50
CA ASN A 131 13.32 2.41 -13.09
C ASN A 131 12.44 3.06 -14.15
N CYS A 132 11.39 3.73 -13.68
CA CYS A 132 10.67 4.69 -14.50
C CYS A 132 11.56 5.92 -14.76
N SER A 133 11.44 6.53 -15.94
CA SER A 133 12.06 7.82 -16.26
C SER A 133 11.04 8.96 -16.06
N ARG A 134 11.47 10.20 -16.31
CA ARG A 134 10.56 11.36 -16.27
C ARG A 134 9.56 11.32 -17.42
N GLU A 135 9.95 10.76 -18.56
CA GLU A 135 9.21 10.71 -19.81
C GLU A 135 8.31 9.48 -19.89
N GLN A 136 8.74 8.37 -19.28
CA GLN A 136 8.14 7.05 -19.41
C GLN A 136 8.02 6.37 -18.06
N VAL A 137 6.79 6.12 -17.61
CA VAL A 137 6.51 5.54 -16.29
C VAL A 137 5.63 4.31 -16.39
N CYS A 138 5.65 3.45 -15.38
CA CYS A 138 4.71 2.34 -15.27
C CYS A 138 3.29 2.84 -14.92
N PRO A 139 2.25 2.00 -15.04
CA PRO A 139 0.86 2.35 -14.73
C PRO A 139 0.67 2.95 -13.33
N ALA A 140 1.26 2.35 -12.28
CA ALA A 140 1.17 2.91 -10.93
C ALA A 140 1.81 4.31 -10.83
N CYS A 141 3.01 4.49 -11.38
CA CYS A 141 3.68 5.79 -11.38
C CYS A 141 2.93 6.84 -12.22
N ALA A 142 2.18 6.44 -13.25
CA ALA A 142 1.34 7.33 -14.04
C ALA A 142 0.14 7.88 -13.23
N LEU A 143 -0.44 7.09 -12.33
CA LEU A 143 -1.57 7.48 -11.50
C LEU A 143 -1.14 8.13 -10.18
N PHE A 144 -0.23 7.47 -9.45
CA PHE A 144 0.24 7.89 -8.12
C PHE A 144 1.48 8.79 -8.16
N GLY A 145 2.01 9.09 -9.35
CA GLY A 145 3.20 9.92 -9.50
C GLY A 145 4.48 9.25 -9.01
N THR A 146 5.59 9.93 -9.28
CA THR A 146 6.94 9.52 -8.87
C THR A 146 7.84 10.76 -8.80
N THR A 147 9.08 10.61 -8.36
CA THR A 147 10.05 11.72 -8.30
C THR A 147 10.17 12.38 -9.67
N GLY A 148 9.87 13.69 -9.73
CA GLY A 148 9.92 14.47 -10.97
C GLY A 148 8.69 14.33 -11.89
N ARG A 149 7.65 13.60 -11.50
CA ARG A 149 6.39 13.50 -12.26
C ARG A 149 5.17 13.45 -11.35
N ARG A 150 4.27 14.44 -11.52
CA ARG A 150 3.00 14.53 -10.80
C ARG A 150 2.07 13.38 -11.22
N GLY A 151 1.40 12.77 -10.24
CA GLY A 151 0.36 11.77 -10.48
C GLY A 151 -0.97 12.41 -10.88
N ARG A 152 -1.91 11.58 -11.34
CA ARG A 152 -3.28 11.96 -11.71
C ARG A 152 -4.30 11.79 -10.60
N LEU A 153 -3.88 11.26 -9.44
CA LEU A 153 -4.71 11.06 -8.25
C LEU A 153 -4.29 12.01 -7.11
N SER A 154 -5.30 12.62 -6.49
CA SER A 154 -5.20 13.37 -5.24
C SER A 154 -6.06 12.68 -4.19
N PHE A 155 -5.48 12.45 -3.01
CA PHE A 155 -6.17 11.79 -1.90
C PHE A 155 -6.34 12.83 -0.80
N ASP A 156 -7.57 13.08 -0.41
CA ASP A 156 -7.83 13.89 0.77
C ASP A 156 -7.55 13.08 2.05
N ASP A 157 -7.42 13.78 3.17
CA ASP A 157 -7.34 13.16 4.48
C ASP A 157 -8.67 12.47 4.82
N LEU A 158 -8.61 11.29 5.44
CA LEU A 158 -9.80 10.63 5.98
C LEU A 158 -10.01 11.12 7.42
N GLU A 159 -11.09 11.85 7.66
CA GLU A 159 -11.41 12.41 8.97
C GLU A 159 -12.42 11.51 9.70
N ALA A 160 -12.17 11.20 10.98
CA ALA A 160 -13.13 10.47 11.79
C ALA A 160 -14.39 11.32 12.04
N VAL A 161 -15.55 10.65 12.09
CA VAL A 161 -16.79 11.32 12.48
C VAL A 161 -16.65 12.03 13.84
N PRO A 162 -17.41 13.12 14.10
CA PRO A 162 -17.29 13.87 15.35
C PRO A 162 -17.46 13.00 16.61
N GLY A 163 -16.71 13.32 17.66
CA GLY A 163 -16.81 12.65 18.97
C GLY A 163 -16.08 11.31 19.08
N VAL A 164 -15.21 10.97 18.13
CA VAL A 164 -14.38 9.76 18.23
C VAL A 164 -13.18 10.03 19.15
N GLU A 165 -13.25 9.46 20.35
CA GLU A 165 -12.14 9.44 21.30
C GLU A 165 -11.12 8.33 20.98
N PRO A 166 -9.82 8.58 21.22
CA PRO A 166 -8.78 7.59 20.97
C PRO A 166 -8.84 6.43 21.97
N THR A 167 -8.37 5.26 21.53
CA THR A 167 -8.04 4.13 22.41
C THR A 167 -6.53 3.96 22.51
N ILE A 168 -6.04 3.42 23.63
CA ILE A 168 -4.63 3.07 23.81
C ILE A 168 -4.48 1.56 23.66
N VAL A 169 -3.59 1.15 22.75
CA VAL A 169 -3.35 -0.26 22.43
C VAL A 169 -1.89 -0.60 22.73
N ALA A 170 -1.66 -1.72 23.41
CA ALA A 170 -0.34 -2.31 23.55
C ALA A 170 -0.01 -3.12 22.30
N VAL A 171 1.14 -2.85 21.69
CA VAL A 171 1.62 -3.54 20.50
C VAL A 171 3.06 -3.98 20.71
N PRO A 172 3.52 -5.11 20.14
CA PRO A 172 4.92 -5.50 20.22
C PRO A 172 5.80 -4.49 19.50
N ALA A 173 7.06 -4.36 19.96
CA ALA A 173 8.07 -3.63 19.21
C ALA A 173 8.34 -4.31 17.84
N GLU A 174 8.10 -3.57 16.75
CA GLU A 174 8.41 -4.02 15.40
C GLU A 174 9.83 -3.59 15.00
N PHE A 175 10.62 -4.51 14.46
CA PHE A 175 11.96 -4.24 13.96
C PHE A 175 11.95 -4.08 12.43
N GLY A 176 12.91 -3.31 11.92
CA GLY A 176 13.06 -3.08 10.47
C GLY A 176 13.33 -4.38 9.69
N PRO A 177 12.98 -4.41 8.39
CA PRO A 177 13.21 -5.58 7.56
C PRO A 177 14.72 -5.87 7.42
N ARG A 178 15.10 -7.13 7.63
CA ARG A 178 16.47 -7.63 7.42
C ARG A 178 16.63 -8.13 5.99
N VAL A 179 17.84 -8.02 5.44
CA VAL A 179 18.10 -8.34 4.01
C VAL A 179 17.77 -9.80 3.65
N HIS A 180 18.06 -10.74 4.54
CA HIS A 180 17.74 -12.17 4.33
C HIS A 180 16.24 -12.49 4.41
N HIS A 181 15.36 -11.52 4.69
CA HIS A 181 13.90 -11.69 4.59
C HIS A 181 13.33 -11.23 3.24
N LEU A 182 14.17 -10.68 2.35
CA LEU A 182 13.73 -10.18 1.04
C LEU A 182 13.50 -11.32 0.03
N GLY A 183 14.09 -12.48 0.27
CA GLY A 183 14.01 -13.63 -0.61
C GLY A 183 15.00 -14.74 -0.21
N THR A 184 15.22 -15.69 -1.11
CA THR A 184 16.15 -16.81 -0.88
C THR A 184 17.56 -16.29 -0.65
N PHE A 185 18.15 -16.62 0.51
CA PHE A 185 19.44 -16.10 0.95
C PHE A 185 20.46 -17.23 1.11
N LEU A 186 21.55 -17.17 0.34
CA LEU A 186 22.64 -18.14 0.38
C LEU A 186 23.87 -17.49 1.00
N VAL A 187 24.54 -18.21 1.90
CA VAL A 187 25.79 -17.75 2.52
C VAL A 187 26.95 -18.58 1.96
N ASP A 188 27.92 -17.88 1.40
CA ASP A 188 29.19 -18.43 0.94
C ASP A 188 30.27 -18.10 1.99
N ARG A 189 30.85 -19.14 2.60
CA ARG A 189 31.92 -19.05 3.60
C ARG A 189 33.20 -19.62 3.00
N ARG A 190 33.88 -18.84 2.17
CA ARG A 190 35.17 -19.26 1.57
C ARG A 190 36.33 -19.20 2.57
N ASP A 191 36.21 -18.38 3.62
CA ASP A 191 37.22 -18.10 4.62
C ASP A 191 36.55 -17.55 5.89
N GLU A 192 37.10 -17.84 7.08
CA GLU A 192 36.52 -17.49 8.41
C GLU A 192 36.27 -15.99 8.61
N VAL A 193 36.90 -15.14 7.79
CA VAL A 193 36.93 -13.68 7.92
C VAL A 193 35.93 -12.97 6.99
N THR A 194 35.49 -13.61 5.89
CA THR A 194 34.75 -12.94 4.80
C THR A 194 33.55 -13.74 4.29
N ALA A 195 32.58 -14.03 5.17
CA ALA A 195 31.30 -14.58 4.74
C ALA A 195 30.53 -13.56 3.87
N THR A 196 30.09 -14.00 2.69
CA THR A 196 29.26 -13.22 1.77
C THR A 196 27.90 -13.87 1.59
N GLY A 197 26.84 -13.09 1.79
CA GLY A 197 25.45 -13.48 1.64
C GLY A 197 24.89 -12.97 0.32
N THR A 198 24.18 -13.82 -0.41
CA THR A 198 23.58 -13.47 -1.71
C THR A 198 22.09 -13.74 -1.68
N VAL A 199 21.29 -12.73 -1.99
CA VAL A 199 19.86 -12.90 -2.28
C VAL A 199 19.73 -13.36 -3.73
N THR A 200 19.31 -14.61 -3.93
CA THR A 200 19.23 -15.25 -5.26
C THR A 200 17.88 -15.07 -5.94
N ASP A 201 16.84 -14.79 -5.17
CA ASP A 201 15.48 -14.55 -5.64
C ASP A 201 14.76 -13.56 -4.71
N LEU A 202 13.64 -12.97 -5.14
CA LEU A 202 12.81 -12.08 -4.32
C LEU A 202 11.44 -12.69 -4.06
N HIS A 203 10.98 -12.70 -2.80
CA HIS A 203 9.64 -13.19 -2.47
C HIS A 203 8.52 -12.31 -3.08
N GLY A 204 8.80 -11.02 -3.30
CA GLY A 204 7.89 -10.07 -3.93
C GLY A 204 7.42 -8.94 -3.02
N ARG A 205 6.24 -8.40 -3.29
CA ARG A 205 5.60 -7.32 -2.53
C ARG A 205 4.96 -7.89 -1.26
N LYS A 206 5.39 -7.42 -0.10
CA LYS A 206 4.89 -7.87 1.21
C LYS A 206 3.52 -7.27 1.53
N PHE A 207 2.55 -8.12 1.85
CA PHE A 207 1.23 -7.75 2.36
C PHE A 207 0.93 -8.47 3.68
N TYR A 208 0.35 -7.76 4.64
CA TYR A 208 0.04 -8.35 5.95
C TYR A 208 -1.23 -9.20 5.88
N VAL A 209 -1.18 -10.38 6.50
CA VAL A 209 -2.33 -11.29 6.63
C VAL A 209 -3.17 -10.95 7.87
N GLY A 210 -4.33 -11.59 8.02
CA GLY A 210 -5.26 -11.40 9.13
C GLY A 210 -4.67 -11.64 10.54
N ALA A 211 -5.54 -11.45 11.54
CA ALA A 211 -5.16 -11.20 12.91
C ALA A 211 -4.28 -12.29 13.53
N ARG A 212 -2.98 -12.03 13.70
CA ARG A 212 -2.19 -12.76 14.69
C ARG A 212 -2.16 -11.97 15.99
N ARG A 213 -3.04 -12.34 16.93
CA ARG A 213 -2.79 -12.10 18.35
C ARG A 213 -1.84 -13.19 18.83
N GLY A 214 -0.72 -12.79 19.42
CA GLY A 214 0.20 -13.69 20.09
C GLY A 214 1.59 -13.79 19.45
N THR A 215 2.44 -12.83 19.79
CA THR A 215 3.75 -13.16 20.36
C THR A 215 3.97 -12.19 21.50
N THR A 216 3.87 -12.67 22.73
CA THR A 216 4.33 -11.98 23.94
C THR A 216 5.82 -11.75 23.81
N ASN A 217 6.22 -10.62 23.25
CA ASN A 217 7.55 -10.09 23.42
C ASN A 217 7.52 -9.20 24.67
N ASP A 218 8.50 -9.33 25.55
CA ASP A 218 8.62 -8.54 26.81
C ASP A 218 8.78 -7.01 26.58
N ARG A 219 8.70 -6.55 25.34
CA ARG A 219 8.86 -5.15 24.93
C ARG A 219 7.64 -4.68 24.15
N GLU A 220 6.55 -4.50 24.87
CA GLU A 220 5.36 -3.81 24.37
C GLU A 220 5.57 -2.30 24.36
N GLN A 221 4.97 -1.65 23.38
CA GLN A 221 4.87 -0.20 23.29
C GLN A 221 3.39 0.18 23.22
N LEU A 222 3.06 1.32 23.82
CA LEU A 222 1.69 1.83 23.79
C LEU A 222 1.54 2.79 22.62
N VAL A 223 0.46 2.61 21.87
CA VAL A 223 0.09 3.47 20.75
C VAL A 223 -1.33 3.98 20.96
N GLU A 224 -1.54 5.23 20.63
CA GLU A 224 -2.86 5.79 20.45
C GLU A 224 -3.43 5.33 19.11
N ALA A 225 -4.70 4.95 19.06
CA ALA A 225 -5.33 4.46 17.84
C ALA A 225 -6.76 4.97 17.70
N ILE A 226 -7.23 5.04 16.46
CA ILE A 226 -8.67 5.10 16.17
C ILE A 226 -9.27 3.77 16.62
N PRO A 227 -10.33 3.77 17.46
CA PRO A 227 -11.00 2.54 17.88
C PRO A 227 -11.58 1.75 16.70
N GLU A 228 -11.84 0.47 16.94
CA GLU A 228 -12.67 -0.36 16.05
C GLU A 228 -14.12 0.14 15.99
N GLY A 229 -14.81 -0.13 14.89
CA GLY A 229 -16.21 0.22 14.66
C GLY A 229 -16.43 1.71 14.38
N LYS A 230 -15.38 2.45 14.03
CA LYS A 230 -15.46 3.88 13.71
C LYS A 230 -15.48 4.10 12.21
N LYS A 231 -16.07 5.21 11.80
CA LYS A 231 -16.19 5.64 10.41
C LYS A 231 -15.33 6.87 10.18
N LEU A 232 -14.69 6.91 9.03
CA LEU A 232 -13.95 8.05 8.53
C LEU A 232 -14.45 8.41 7.13
N LEU A 233 -14.46 9.70 6.81
CA LEU A 233 -14.92 10.23 5.54
C LEU A 233 -13.78 10.96 4.83
N GLY A 234 -13.79 10.90 3.50
CA GLY A 234 -12.90 11.69 2.65
C GLY A 234 -13.11 11.33 1.19
N ASP A 235 -12.29 11.91 0.31
CA ASP A 235 -12.44 11.69 -1.13
C ASP A 235 -11.13 11.46 -1.89
N ILE A 236 -11.29 10.96 -3.12
CA ILE A 236 -10.22 10.84 -4.10
C ILE A 236 -10.63 11.59 -5.35
N ALA A 237 -9.91 12.66 -5.66
CA ALA A 237 -10.02 13.35 -6.94
C ALA A 237 -9.07 12.73 -7.97
N PHE A 238 -9.54 12.60 -9.21
CA PHE A 238 -8.78 12.02 -10.30
C PHE A 238 -8.99 12.77 -11.62
N HIS A 239 -7.96 12.74 -12.47
CA HIS A 239 -7.95 13.46 -13.74
C HIS A 239 -7.51 12.57 -14.89
N ASN A 240 -8.28 12.59 -15.98
CA ASN A 240 -7.99 11.89 -17.24
C ASN A 240 -7.62 10.42 -17.05
N LEU A 241 -8.38 9.68 -16.24
CA LEU A 241 -8.23 8.23 -16.11
C LEU A 241 -8.93 7.52 -17.26
N THR A 242 -8.31 6.51 -17.85
CA THR A 242 -9.04 5.61 -18.74
C THR A 242 -10.05 4.77 -17.93
N PRO A 243 -11.10 4.21 -18.56
CA PRO A 243 -12.02 3.28 -17.90
C PRO A 243 -11.30 2.11 -17.20
N ALA A 244 -10.22 1.59 -17.81
CA ALA A 244 -9.41 0.53 -17.23
C ALA A 244 -8.63 0.99 -15.98
N GLU A 245 -8.07 2.21 -16.01
CA GLU A 245 -7.35 2.77 -14.86
C GLU A 245 -8.29 3.02 -13.67
N LEU A 246 -9.50 3.52 -13.92
CA LEU A 246 -10.53 3.68 -12.89
C LEU A 246 -10.97 2.31 -12.33
N GLY A 247 -11.15 1.30 -13.19
CA GLY A 247 -11.44 -0.06 -12.77
C GLY A 247 -10.35 -0.67 -11.88
N GLY A 248 -9.08 -0.44 -12.23
CA GLY A 248 -7.94 -0.84 -11.42
C GLY A 248 -7.88 -0.10 -10.07
N LEU A 249 -8.16 1.22 -10.05
CA LEU A 249 -8.22 2.02 -8.82
C LEU A 249 -9.30 1.49 -7.87
N LEU A 250 -10.52 1.26 -8.38
CA LEU A 250 -11.62 0.72 -7.57
C LEU A 250 -11.29 -0.69 -7.04
N THR A 251 -10.68 -1.52 -7.87
CA THR A 251 -10.20 -2.85 -7.46
C THR A 251 -9.17 -2.74 -6.32
N ALA A 252 -8.22 -1.79 -6.41
CA ALA A 252 -7.22 -1.53 -5.38
C ALA A 252 -7.82 -0.93 -4.09
N LEU A 253 -8.92 -0.20 -4.18
CA LEU A 253 -9.71 0.26 -3.01
C LEU A 253 -10.49 -0.88 -2.34
N GLY A 254 -10.44 -2.09 -2.90
CA GLY A 254 -11.19 -3.25 -2.45
C GLY A 254 -12.64 -3.26 -2.95
N LEU A 255 -13.05 -2.29 -3.74
CA LEU A 255 -14.41 -2.17 -4.26
C LEU A 255 -14.58 -3.14 -5.45
N ALA A 256 -15.73 -3.82 -5.50
CA ALA A 256 -16.17 -4.54 -6.68
C ALA A 256 -17.07 -3.60 -7.50
N PRO A 257 -16.64 -3.11 -8.68
CA PRO A 257 -17.49 -2.26 -9.50
C PRO A 257 -18.72 -3.06 -9.90
N SER A 258 -19.85 -2.74 -9.28
CA SER A 258 -21.14 -3.35 -9.60
C SER A 258 -21.90 -2.42 -10.55
N PRO A 259 -22.69 -2.96 -11.50
CA PRO A 259 -23.61 -2.15 -12.29
C PRO A 259 -24.47 -1.30 -11.35
N GLY A 260 -24.43 0.03 -11.51
CA GLY A 260 -25.22 0.97 -10.71
C GLY A 260 -24.55 1.56 -9.46
N LEU A 261 -23.26 1.30 -9.20
CA LEU A 261 -22.48 1.95 -8.12
C LEU A 261 -23.12 1.87 -6.72
N ALA A 262 -23.97 0.85 -6.47
CA ALA A 262 -24.64 0.70 -5.20
C ALA A 262 -23.61 0.56 -4.06
N PRO A 263 -23.80 1.23 -2.91
CA PRO A 263 -22.87 1.16 -1.78
C PRO A 263 -22.70 -0.30 -1.35
N SER A 264 -21.51 -0.83 -1.56
CA SER A 264 -21.15 -2.19 -1.16
C SER A 264 -19.82 -2.14 -0.41
N PRO A 265 -19.73 -2.75 0.78
CA PRO A 265 -18.48 -2.77 1.52
C PRO A 265 -17.43 -3.52 0.69
N GLY A 266 -16.31 -2.84 0.44
CA GLY A 266 -15.18 -3.42 -0.24
C GLY A 266 -14.50 -4.51 0.59
N ARG A 267 -13.54 -5.19 -0.03
CA ARG A 267 -12.62 -6.12 0.64
C ARG A 267 -11.81 -5.41 1.73
N PRO A 268 -11.40 -6.13 2.79
CA PRO A 268 -10.63 -5.54 3.87
C PRO A 268 -9.24 -5.11 3.39
N LEU A 269 -8.82 -3.93 3.81
CA LEU A 269 -7.49 -3.37 3.56
C LEU A 269 -6.71 -3.24 4.88
N LYS A 270 -5.38 -3.14 4.80
CA LYS A 270 -4.51 -2.91 5.96
C LYS A 270 -3.79 -1.56 5.85
N VAL A 271 -3.95 -0.69 6.85
CA VAL A 271 -3.33 0.63 6.95
C VAL A 271 -2.57 0.81 8.27
N GLY A 272 -1.61 1.73 8.32
CA GLY A 272 -0.90 2.07 9.55
C GLY A 272 0.18 1.07 9.98
N ALA A 273 0.56 1.14 11.25
CA ALA A 273 1.58 0.32 11.90
C ALA A 273 0.97 -0.91 12.60
N SER A 274 1.80 -1.86 13.02
CA SER A 274 1.36 -3.02 13.81
C SER A 274 0.33 -3.91 13.10
N LYS A 275 0.30 -3.87 11.76
CA LYS A 275 -0.63 -4.63 10.90
C LYS A 275 -0.59 -6.14 11.16
N GLY A 276 0.61 -6.66 11.41
CA GLY A 276 0.85 -8.07 11.74
C GLY A 276 0.50 -8.47 13.17
N SER A 277 0.17 -7.50 14.02
CA SER A 277 -0.18 -7.67 15.43
C SER A 277 -1.65 -7.38 15.72
N GLY A 278 -2.50 -7.39 14.68
CA GLY A 278 -3.96 -7.23 14.83
C GLY A 278 -4.48 -5.79 14.76
N LEU A 279 -3.68 -4.83 14.25
CA LEU A 279 -4.16 -3.47 13.96
C LEU A 279 -4.38 -3.25 12.46
N GLY A 280 -5.05 -2.15 12.14
CA GLY A 280 -5.00 -1.52 10.83
C GLY A 280 -5.98 -2.06 9.80
N ARG A 281 -6.89 -2.97 10.15
CA ARG A 281 -7.89 -3.51 9.22
C ARG A 281 -9.05 -2.53 9.05
N MET A 282 -9.39 -2.23 7.80
CA MET A 282 -10.48 -1.33 7.45
C MET A 282 -11.22 -1.78 6.19
N ARG A 283 -12.44 -1.31 5.96
CA ARG A 283 -13.15 -1.47 4.68
C ARG A 283 -13.52 -0.13 4.09
N THR A 284 -13.42 -0.04 2.77
CA THR A 284 -13.86 1.12 2.00
C THR A 284 -15.28 0.88 1.49
N THR A 285 -16.13 1.90 1.56
CA THR A 285 -17.45 1.94 0.95
C THR A 285 -17.49 3.17 0.04
N LEU A 286 -17.99 2.99 -1.17
CA LEU A 286 -18.23 4.10 -2.10
C LEU A 286 -19.58 4.74 -1.76
N LEU A 287 -19.56 6.02 -1.40
CA LEU A 287 -20.76 6.80 -1.09
C LEU A 287 -21.33 7.48 -2.34
N GLY A 288 -20.44 7.92 -3.23
CA GLY A 288 -20.81 8.67 -4.42
C GLY A 288 -19.67 8.74 -5.43
N VAL A 289 -20.03 9.00 -6.68
CA VAL A 289 -19.10 9.23 -7.77
C VAL A 289 -19.59 10.43 -8.57
N GLU A 290 -18.74 11.44 -8.67
CA GLU A 290 -18.91 12.53 -9.61
C GLU A 290 -18.00 12.28 -10.81
N LEU A 291 -18.55 12.34 -12.03
CA LEU A 291 -17.81 12.08 -13.26
C LEU A 291 -18.00 13.19 -14.26
N SER A 292 -16.95 13.42 -15.04
CA SER A 292 -16.94 14.28 -16.21
C SER A 292 -16.03 13.67 -17.28
N SER A 293 -16.40 13.86 -18.54
CA SER A 293 -15.55 13.58 -19.69
C SER A 293 -15.60 14.76 -20.67
N GLN A 294 -14.69 14.78 -21.65
CA GLN A 294 -14.76 15.75 -22.74
C GLN A 294 -16.02 15.56 -23.61
N GLU A 295 -16.54 14.33 -23.65
CA GLU A 295 -17.67 13.91 -24.48
C GLU A 295 -19.03 14.12 -23.78
N GLY A 296 -19.04 14.63 -22.55
CA GLY A 296 -20.24 14.92 -21.77
C GLY A 296 -20.32 14.10 -20.48
N GLN A 297 -21.54 13.76 -20.07
CA GLN A 297 -21.76 12.93 -18.89
C GLN A 297 -21.47 11.46 -19.28
N PRO A 298 -20.46 10.81 -18.68
CA PRO A 298 -20.12 9.44 -19.04
C PRO A 298 -21.18 8.47 -18.52
N ASP A 299 -21.53 7.47 -19.34
CA ASP A 299 -22.34 6.35 -18.89
C ASP A 299 -21.63 5.56 -17.77
N ALA A 300 -22.42 4.82 -16.98
CA ALA A 300 -21.91 3.85 -16.03
C ALA A 300 -21.28 2.65 -16.78
N ALA A 301 -20.09 2.86 -17.34
CA ALA A 301 -19.34 1.84 -18.05
C ALA A 301 -18.86 0.75 -17.07
N PRO A 302 -18.72 -0.52 -17.51
CA PRO A 302 -18.20 -1.60 -16.68
C PRO A 302 -16.68 -1.44 -16.54
N TRP A 303 -16.22 -0.47 -15.74
CA TRP A 303 -14.80 -0.18 -15.53
C TRP A 303 -14.02 -1.41 -15.05
N ARG A 304 -14.69 -2.31 -14.31
CA ARG A 304 -14.13 -3.62 -13.96
C ARG A 304 -13.74 -4.44 -15.19
N ALA A 305 -14.67 -4.59 -16.14
CA ALA A 305 -14.43 -5.35 -17.36
C ALA A 305 -13.31 -4.70 -18.20
N ALA A 306 -13.29 -3.37 -18.27
CA ALA A 306 -12.22 -2.63 -18.95
C ALA A 306 -10.84 -2.88 -18.31
N PHE A 307 -10.77 -2.99 -16.98
CA PHE A 307 -9.54 -3.35 -16.28
C PHE A 307 -9.16 -4.82 -16.51
N GLU A 308 -10.14 -5.73 -16.53
CA GLU A 308 -9.89 -7.17 -16.73
C GLU A 308 -9.26 -7.50 -18.08
N THR A 309 -9.58 -6.71 -19.11
CA THR A 309 -9.00 -6.81 -20.46
C THR A 309 -7.82 -5.87 -20.70
N SER A 310 -7.33 -5.16 -19.66
CA SER A 310 -6.24 -4.21 -19.81
C SER A 310 -4.89 -4.89 -19.88
N ASP A 311 -4.03 -4.44 -20.80
CA ASP A 311 -2.62 -4.86 -20.89
C ASP A 311 -1.81 -4.48 -19.64
N ASP A 312 -2.28 -3.52 -18.85
CA ASP A 312 -1.61 -3.08 -17.62
C ASP A 312 -1.93 -3.99 -16.42
N ARG A 313 -2.91 -4.89 -16.53
CA ARG A 313 -3.31 -5.80 -15.45
C ARG A 313 -2.25 -6.88 -15.21
N PHE A 314 -2.06 -7.24 -13.94
CA PHE A 314 -1.23 -8.38 -13.52
C PHE A 314 -2.12 -9.44 -12.85
N PRO A 315 -2.67 -10.42 -13.59
CA PRO A 315 -3.64 -11.37 -13.08
C PRO A 315 -3.13 -12.23 -11.92
N GLU A 316 -1.90 -12.76 -12.02
CA GLU A 316 -1.26 -13.55 -10.96
C GLU A 316 -1.16 -12.75 -9.66
N GLY A 317 -0.80 -11.46 -9.77
CA GLY A 317 -0.71 -10.58 -8.61
C GLY A 317 -2.06 -10.29 -7.97
N GLU A 318 -3.10 -10.07 -8.79
CA GLU A 318 -4.48 -9.90 -8.32
C GLU A 318 -5.01 -11.15 -7.63
N GLU A 319 -4.83 -12.34 -8.23
CA GLU A 319 -5.23 -13.62 -7.66
C GLU A 319 -4.54 -13.87 -6.32
N ARG A 320 -3.23 -13.63 -6.25
CA ARG A 320 -2.47 -13.82 -5.02
C ARG A 320 -2.89 -12.85 -3.92
N LEU A 321 -3.11 -11.57 -4.27
CA LEU A 321 -3.61 -10.57 -3.33
C LEU A 321 -5.01 -10.93 -2.81
N LEU A 322 -5.86 -11.46 -3.70
CA LEU A 322 -7.18 -11.99 -3.36
C LEU A 322 -7.10 -13.14 -2.36
N ALA A 323 -6.20 -14.11 -2.56
CA ALA A 323 -5.99 -15.22 -1.64
C ALA A 323 -5.60 -14.72 -0.24
N ILE A 324 -4.62 -13.81 -0.17
CA ILE A 324 -4.14 -13.18 1.07
C ILE A 324 -5.28 -12.52 1.87
N HIS A 325 -6.26 -11.93 1.17
CA HIS A 325 -7.37 -11.21 1.81
C HIS A 325 -8.64 -12.05 1.99
N ARG A 326 -8.82 -13.17 1.27
CA ARG A 326 -9.96 -14.11 1.41
C ARG A 326 -9.84 -15.05 2.60
N GLU A 327 -8.65 -15.58 2.88
CA GLU A 327 -8.37 -16.50 4.01
C GLU A 327 -8.60 -15.88 5.40
N ASN A 328 -9.07 -14.63 5.44
CA ASN A 328 -9.19 -13.79 6.63
C ASN A 328 -10.57 -13.12 6.74
N THR A 329 -11.60 -13.72 6.14
CA THR A 329 -13.03 -13.39 6.37
C THR A 329 -13.64 -14.45 7.24
#